data_AF-A0A553V674-F1
#
_entry.id   AF-A0A553V674-F1
#
_cell.length_a   1.000
_cell.length_b   1.000
_cell.length_c   1.000
_cell.angle_alpha   90.00
_cell.angle_beta   90.00
_cell.angle_gamma   90.00
#
_symmetry.space_group_name_H-M   'P 1'
#
loop_
_entity.id
_entity.type
_entity.pdbx_description
1 polymer ?
#
loop_
_entity_poly.entity_id
_entity_poly.type
_entity_poly.pdbx_seq_one_letter_code
_entity_poly.pdbx_strand_id
1 'polypeptide(L)'
;MKQVVLLLTASLMLASCAPRYNPNSRKPDADLSCNEIRSEIGRAESARTEAGKNRGLSGQNIAWAILFLPGVVANEYTNDQVQRAADERIGTLNRLYSAKRCTN
;
A
#
# COMPACT_ATOMS: atom_id res chain seq x y z
N MET A 1 34.94 4.64 -24.33
CA MET A 1 33.62 4.48 -24.99
C MET A 1 32.99 3.10 -24.76
N LYS A 2 33.67 1.98 -25.05
CA LYS A 2 33.15 0.60 -24.82
C LYS A 2 32.66 0.32 -23.39
N GLN A 3 33.39 0.81 -22.38
CA GLN A 3 33.05 0.66 -20.95
C GLN A 3 31.78 1.44 -20.56
N VAL A 4 31.57 2.63 -21.15
CA VAL A 4 30.40 3.48 -20.88
C VAL A 4 29.14 2.87 -21.50
N VAL A 5 29.26 2.27 -22.69
CA VAL A 5 28.16 1.57 -23.36
C VAL A 5 27.73 0.34 -22.55
N LEU A 6 28.68 -0.40 -21.96
CA LEU A 6 28.39 -1.58 -21.13
C LEU A 6 27.66 -1.23 -19.82
N LEU A 7 28.03 -0.11 -19.19
CA LEU A 7 27.39 0.39 -17.97
C LEU A 7 25.98 0.90 -18.23
N LEU A 8 25.75 1.57 -19.38
CA LEU A 8 24.41 2.01 -19.76
C LEU A 8 23.49 0.82 -20.03
N THR A 9 23.93 -0.18 -20.82
CA THR A 9 23.08 -1.35 -21.11
C THR A 9 22.78 -2.18 -19.87
N ALA A 10 23.72 -2.29 -18.92
CA ALA A 10 23.47 -2.94 -17.64
C ALA A 10 22.38 -2.22 -16.82
N SER A 11 22.39 -0.89 -16.78
CA SER A 11 21.40 -0.11 -16.02
C SER A 11 19.96 -0.23 -16.56
N LEU A 12 19.78 -0.39 -17.88
CA LEU A 12 18.45 -0.58 -18.48
C LEU A 12 17.84 -1.95 -18.15
N MET A 13 18.65 -2.97 -17.89
CA MET A 13 18.16 -4.32 -17.55
C MET A 13 17.55 -4.39 -16.14
N LEU A 14 17.95 -3.51 -15.21
CA LEU A 14 17.38 -3.47 -13.86
C LEU A 14 15.97 -2.86 -13.82
N ALA A 15 15.57 -2.08 -14.82
CA ALA A 15 14.23 -1.48 -14.88
C ALA A 15 13.13 -2.48 -15.33
N SER A 16 13.51 -3.64 -15.88
CA SER A 16 12.59 -4.67 -16.40
C SER A 16 11.82 -5.41 -15.30
N CYS A 17 12.39 -5.51 -14.09
CA CYS A 17 11.77 -6.19 -12.95
C CYS A 17 10.96 -5.27 -12.03
N ALA A 18 10.77 -4.00 -12.38
CA ALA A 18 9.88 -3.14 -11.61
C ALA A 18 8.43 -3.61 -11.84
N PRO A 19 7.71 -4.09 -10.80
CA PRO A 19 6.30 -4.45 -10.96
C PRO A 19 5.57 -3.19 -11.44
N ARG A 20 4.93 -3.28 -12.61
CA ARG A 20 4.13 -2.16 -13.12
C ARG A 20 2.98 -1.92 -12.13
N TYR A 21 3.07 -0.86 -11.34
CA TYR A 21 1.97 -0.40 -10.51
C TYR A 21 0.82 -0.01 -11.44
N ASN A 22 -0.20 -0.87 -11.53
CA ASN A 22 -1.42 -0.57 -12.25
C ASN A 22 -2.47 -0.05 -11.25
N PRO A 23 -2.73 1.26 -11.17
CA PRO A 23 -3.77 1.78 -10.28
C PRO A 23 -5.16 1.23 -10.62
N ASN A 24 -5.37 0.75 -11.87
CA ASN A 24 -6.60 0.13 -12.34
C ASN A 24 -6.66 -1.39 -12.10
N SER A 25 -5.63 -2.02 -11.51
CA SER A 25 -5.69 -3.45 -11.16
C SER A 25 -6.31 -3.71 -9.79
N ARG A 26 -6.67 -2.67 -9.02
CA ARG A 26 -7.39 -2.84 -7.76
C ARG A 26 -8.84 -3.18 -8.07
N LYS A 27 -9.23 -4.41 -7.73
CA LYS A 27 -10.63 -4.83 -7.76
C LYS A 27 -11.46 -3.93 -6.84
N PRO A 28 -12.70 -3.59 -7.22
CA PRO A 28 -13.67 -3.05 -6.29
C PRO A 28 -13.78 -3.94 -5.04
N ASP A 29 -14.03 -3.35 -3.88
CA ASP A 29 -14.18 -4.09 -2.62
C ASP A 29 -15.22 -5.21 -2.74
N ALA A 30 -16.30 -4.97 -3.48
CA ALA A 30 -17.35 -5.96 -3.76
C ALA A 30 -16.82 -7.25 -4.42
N ASP A 31 -15.73 -7.16 -5.18
CA ASP A 31 -15.17 -8.27 -5.97
C ASP A 31 -14.02 -8.99 -5.25
N LEU A 32 -13.61 -8.52 -4.07
CA LEU A 32 -12.57 -9.17 -3.28
C LEU A 32 -13.06 -10.53 -2.75
N SER A 33 -12.20 -11.53 -2.84
CA SER A 33 -12.36 -12.82 -2.13
C SER A 33 -12.01 -12.67 -0.65
N CYS A 34 -12.46 -13.63 0.17
CA CYS A 34 -12.16 -13.63 1.61
C CYS A 34 -10.65 -13.58 1.92
N ASN A 35 -9.83 -14.26 1.11
CA ASN A 35 -8.37 -14.25 1.24
C ASN A 35 -7.78 -12.89 0.86
N GLU A 36 -8.29 -12.26 -0.20
CA GLU A 36 -7.87 -10.91 -0.60
C GLU A 36 -8.26 -9.87 0.46
N ILE A 37 -9.47 -9.96 1.04
CA ILE A 37 -9.92 -9.08 2.13
C ILE A 37 -8.99 -9.22 3.34
N ARG A 38 -8.65 -10.44 3.75
CA ARG A 38 -7.70 -10.68 4.84
C ARG A 38 -6.32 -10.09 4.54
N SER A 39 -5.86 -10.23 3.31
CA SER A 39 -4.59 -9.65 2.85
C SER A 39 -4.61 -8.11 2.89
N GLU A 40 -5.73 -7.49 2.47
CA GLU A 40 -5.92 -6.03 2.55
C GLU A 40 -6.00 -5.53 3.99
N ILE A 41 -6.62 -6.30 4.91
CA ILE A 41 -6.63 -5.98 6.35
C ILE A 41 -5.19 -5.95 6.88
N GLY A 42 -4.39 -6.99 6.62
CA GLY A 42 -2.99 -7.04 7.05
C GLY A 42 -2.13 -5.91 6.46
N ARG A 43 -2.40 -5.50 5.22
CA ARG A 43 -1.78 -4.31 4.61
C ARG A 43 -2.15 -3.03 5.36
N ALA A 44 -3.43 -2.83 5.67
CA ALA A 44 -3.91 -1.65 6.38
C ALA A 44 -3.38 -1.59 7.83
N GLU A 45 -3.28 -2.73 8.52
CA GLU A 45 -2.66 -2.83 9.85
C GLU A 45 -1.17 -2.48 9.84
N SER A 46 -0.45 -2.94 8.80
CA SER A 46 0.95 -2.58 8.60
C SER A 46 1.11 -1.07 8.38
N ALA A 47 0.24 -0.47 7.56
CA ALA A 47 0.21 0.97 7.32
C ALA A 47 -0.08 1.78 8.60
N ARG A 48 -1.06 1.35 9.40
CA ARG A 48 -1.38 1.93 10.71
C ARG A 48 -0.20 1.88 11.68
N THR A 49 0.46 0.73 11.74
CA THR A 49 1.62 0.50 12.62
C THR A 49 2.79 1.38 12.20
N GLU A 50 3.09 1.46 10.92
CA GLU A 50 4.18 2.27 10.38
C GLU A 50 3.94 3.76 10.62
N ALA A 51 2.73 4.26 10.38
CA ALA A 51 2.36 5.64 10.70
C ALA A 51 2.44 5.93 12.21
N GLY A 52 2.19 4.92 13.06
CA GLY A 52 2.33 5.03 14.51
C GLY A 52 3.77 5.12 15.00
N LYS A 53 4.67 4.33 14.41
CA LYS A 53 6.11 4.35 14.74
C LYS A 53 6.78 5.66 14.37
N ASN A 54 6.33 6.28 13.28
CA ASN A 54 6.89 7.53 12.76
C ASN A 54 6.20 8.79 13.32
N ARG A 55 5.36 8.67 14.36
CA ARG A 55 4.78 9.82 15.06
C ARG A 55 5.89 10.74 15.58
N GLY A 56 5.86 12.02 15.18
CA GLY A 56 6.86 13.02 15.59
C GLY A 56 7.98 13.26 14.57
N LEU A 57 8.15 12.39 13.57
CA LEU A 57 9.08 12.61 12.45
C LEU A 57 8.29 13.17 11.27
N SER A 58 8.10 14.50 11.22
CA SER A 58 7.43 15.13 10.09
C SER A 58 8.27 14.93 8.82
N GLY A 59 7.77 14.12 7.88
CA GLY A 59 8.35 13.99 6.54
C GLY A 59 9.27 12.78 6.30
N GLN A 60 9.45 11.87 7.26
CA GLN A 60 10.27 10.68 7.03
C GLN A 60 9.40 9.50 6.56
N ASN A 61 9.39 9.28 5.24
CA ASN A 61 9.05 8.04 4.53
C ASN A 61 7.86 7.21 5.05
N ILE A 62 6.67 7.81 5.16
CA ILE A 62 5.40 7.07 5.26
C ILE A 62 5.06 6.38 3.92
N ALA A 63 5.83 6.62 2.85
CA ALA A 63 5.53 6.24 1.46
C ALA A 63 4.96 4.82 1.30
N TRP A 64 5.44 3.84 2.06
CA TRP A 64 4.91 2.47 2.06
C TRP A 64 3.47 2.37 2.57
N ALA A 65 3.10 3.03 3.67
CA ALA A 65 1.73 3.03 4.19
C ALA A 65 0.73 3.66 3.20
N ILE A 66 1.17 4.67 2.44
CA ILE A 66 0.37 5.36 1.43
C ILE A 66 0.14 4.51 0.19
N LEU A 67 1.12 3.71 -0.24
CA LEU A 67 0.95 2.83 -1.41
C LEU A 67 -0.16 1.80 -1.24
N PHE A 68 -0.48 1.44 0.01
CA PHE A 68 -1.43 0.37 0.30
C PHE A 68 -2.82 0.86 0.71
N LEU A 69 -2.95 2.05 1.31
CA LEU A 69 -4.24 2.65 1.64
C LEU A 69 -4.82 3.39 0.42
N PRO A 70 -5.95 2.94 -0.15
CA PRO A 70 -6.58 3.66 -1.25
C PRO A 70 -6.97 5.09 -0.80
N GLY A 71 -6.67 6.09 -1.62
CA GLY A 71 -7.11 7.48 -1.40
C GLY A 71 -6.27 8.29 -0.41
N VAL A 72 -5.25 7.70 0.22
CA VAL A 72 -4.28 8.44 1.03
C VAL A 72 -3.23 9.05 0.11
N VAL A 73 -2.91 10.34 0.29
CA VAL A 73 -1.90 11.05 -0.51
C VAL A 73 -0.74 11.45 0.39
N ALA A 74 0.47 11.02 0.00
CA ALA A 74 1.66 11.08 0.85
C ALA A 74 1.98 12.47 1.40
N ASN A 75 1.90 13.47 0.54
CA ASN A 75 2.32 14.83 0.86
C ASN A 75 1.23 15.65 1.55
N GLU A 76 0.00 15.13 1.61
CA GLU A 76 -1.17 15.84 2.15
C GLU A 76 -1.61 15.27 3.51
N TYR A 77 -1.15 14.08 3.88
CA TYR A 77 -1.59 13.38 5.08
C TYR A 77 -0.54 13.40 6.19
N THR A 78 -0.94 13.82 7.39
CA THR A 78 -0.14 13.63 8.62
C THR A 78 -0.17 12.17 9.07
N ASN A 79 0.80 11.74 9.89
CA ASN A 79 0.80 10.39 10.49
C ASN A 79 -0.54 10.03 11.13
N ASP A 80 -1.16 10.96 11.88
CA ASP A 80 -2.45 10.72 12.53
C ASP A 80 -3.61 10.62 11.52
N GLN A 81 -3.54 11.35 10.39
CA GLN A 81 -4.51 11.19 9.31
C GLN A 81 -4.35 9.83 8.61
N VAL A 82 -3.10 9.36 8.40
CA VAL A 82 -2.83 8.02 7.84
C VAL A 82 -3.34 6.93 8.77
N GLN A 83 -3.11 7.04 10.08
CA GLN A 83 -3.64 6.07 11.05
C GLN A 83 -5.16 6.03 11.05
N ARG A 84 -5.83 7.19 11.05
CA ARG A 84 -7.29 7.25 10.97
C ARG A 84 -7.83 6.63 9.68
N ALA A 85 -7.20 6.92 8.53
CA ALA A 85 -7.56 6.33 7.25
C ALA A 85 -7.35 4.80 7.25
N ALA A 86 -6.27 4.32 7.90
CA ALA A 86 -6.03 2.89 8.06
C ALA A 86 -7.10 2.22 8.94
N ASP A 87 -7.45 2.83 10.08
CA ASP A 87 -8.50 2.34 10.97
C ASP A 87 -9.86 2.26 10.27
N GLU A 88 -10.21 3.29 9.48
CA GLU A 88 -11.44 3.29 8.68
C GLU A 88 -11.44 2.19 7.61
N ARG A 89 -10.30 1.99 6.93
CA ARG A 89 -10.14 0.93 5.93
C ARG A 89 -10.29 -0.45 6.56
N ILE A 90 -9.66 -0.70 7.70
CA ILE A 90 -9.80 -1.95 8.47
C ILE A 90 -11.26 -2.17 8.85
N GLY A 91 -11.95 -1.15 9.37
CA GLY A 91 -13.36 -1.23 9.72
C GLY A 91 -14.26 -1.57 8.52
N THR A 92 -13.99 -0.97 7.36
CA THR A 92 -14.73 -1.26 6.12
C THR A 92 -14.49 -2.69 5.63
N LEU A 93 -13.24 -3.14 5.63
CA LEU A 93 -12.87 -4.49 5.22
C LEU A 93 -13.42 -5.56 6.18
N ASN A 94 -13.46 -5.30 7.49
CA ASN A 94 -14.08 -6.20 8.47
C ASN A 94 -15.58 -6.31 8.26
N ARG A 95 -16.28 -5.19 8.03
CA ARG A 95 -17.71 -5.20 7.68
C ARG A 95 -17.97 -6.02 6.41
N LEU A 96 -17.12 -5.87 5.40
CA LEU A 96 -17.19 -6.63 4.16
C LEU A 96 -16.90 -8.13 4.36
N TYR A 97 -15.89 -8.47 5.17
CA TYR A 97 -15.52 -9.84 5.52
C TYR A 97 -16.71 -10.56 6.18
N SER A 98 -17.37 -9.90 7.13
CA SER A 98 -18.59 -10.40 7.77
C SER A 98 -19.77 -10.50 6.79
N ALA A 99 -19.99 -9.48 5.95
CA ALA A 99 -21.07 -9.47 4.97
C ALA A 99 -20.95 -10.60 3.94
N LYS A 100 -19.72 -10.95 3.55
CA LYS A 100 -19.43 -12.10 2.67
C LYS A 100 -19.43 -13.45 3.38
N ARG A 101 -19.71 -13.48 4.69
CA ARG A 101 -19.69 -14.69 5.54
C ARG A 101 -18.38 -15.46 5.43
N CYS A 102 -17.28 -14.74 5.35
CA CYS A 102 -15.97 -15.35 5.30
C CYS A 102 -15.68 -16.10 6.60
N THR A 103 -15.13 -17.29 6.49
CA THR A 103 -14.68 -18.12 7.62
C THR A 103 -13.18 -17.96 7.82
N ASN A 104 -12.73 -18.05 9.08
CA ASN A 104 -11.31 -18.03 9.44
C ASN A 104 -10.54 -19.14 8.71
#